data_AF-A0A7K3GKG9-F1
#
_entry.id   AF-A0A7K3GKG9-F1
#
_cell.length_a   1.000
_cell.length_b   1.000
_cell.length_c   1.000
_cell.angle_alpha   90.00
_cell.angle_beta   90.00
_cell.angle_gamma   90.00
#
_symmetry.space_group_name_H-M   'P 1'
#
loop_
_entity.id
_entity.type
_entity.pdbx_description
1 polymer ?
#
loop_
_entity_poly.entity_id
_entity_poly.type
_entity_poly.pdbx_seq_one_letter_code
_entity_poly.pdbx_strand_id
1 'polypeptide(L)'
;MSKAPARKMFNGIEASGPFPVEYRFSHAKSGNRHLVVVFANFSAPEDYGWCNGVFDNVRANILWIRDRFDGMNAYYLCRNMDFGLADSVQTLISNVTRSLGLTPDQVTLWGGSKGGSAALYFGMRYGYRNIVAIVPQFLVGDALERRHPKVSAYMLGEGAPAHNARFLDALLPDLVRARANSAANIYVLSSPQDEHYAVQVEPFLGMFQGYDNFNFLYSESPTITGHATVTRRNVPALVGLLNLLADGYAPRLGFVRHAAEEFDRETSDIEAYLSATSKVQGADAFAPPVVTAPAYNGEAPSTGLRFAGTAQGAVRVSMWESGKFVASPEVAADGSWSWVPAKPWATGKHLVKIFAVDPAGFHSSRVEVPFTVADRPAPAGPTPPVVAVPGPGQQVGPSVAFHGTAPGAVQVGFRENGVPLGAVAVAPDGVWGWDPGWSWPEGTHLVEVAGVDAHGAESAPAAAAFTVLHQAVPVGHLPPRY
;
A
#
# COMPACT_ATOMS: atom_id res chain seq x y z
N MET A 1 -5.08 -7.13 -1.71
CA MET A 1 -5.43 -6.82 -3.11
C MET A 1 -4.91 -7.95 -3.98
N SER A 2 -5.77 -8.65 -4.73
CA SER A 2 -5.29 -9.74 -5.59
C SER A 2 -4.50 -9.15 -6.76
N LYS A 3 -3.40 -9.80 -7.15
CA LYS A 3 -2.57 -9.39 -8.28
C LYS A 3 -3.47 -9.35 -9.52
N ALA A 4 -3.62 -8.18 -10.15
CA ALA A 4 -4.41 -8.07 -11.37
C ALA A 4 -3.85 -9.08 -12.40
N PRO A 5 -4.70 -9.80 -13.15
CA PRO A 5 -4.22 -10.79 -14.09
C PRO A 5 -3.28 -10.15 -15.11
N ALA A 6 -2.19 -10.86 -15.42
CA ALA A 6 -1.22 -10.47 -16.41
C ALA A 6 -1.89 -10.33 -17.78
N ARG A 7 -1.40 -9.39 -18.59
CA ARG A 7 -1.90 -9.18 -19.94
C ARG A 7 -1.74 -10.45 -20.79
N LYS A 8 -2.75 -10.80 -21.59
CA LYS A 8 -2.57 -11.83 -22.64
C LYS A 8 -1.52 -11.33 -23.62
N MET A 9 -0.50 -12.15 -23.86
CA MET A 9 0.63 -11.84 -24.74
C MET A 9 0.56 -12.67 -26.01
N PHE A 10 0.82 -12.03 -27.15
CA PHE A 10 1.03 -12.66 -28.44
C PHE A 10 2.49 -12.50 -28.83
N ASN A 11 3.08 -13.53 -29.41
CA ASN A 11 4.42 -13.47 -30.01
C ASN A 11 4.26 -13.75 -31.51
N GLY A 12 5.02 -13.07 -32.35
CA GLY A 12 4.94 -13.25 -33.80
C GLY A 12 6.17 -12.76 -34.53
N ILE A 13 6.20 -13.05 -35.82
CA ILE A 13 7.19 -12.56 -36.78
C ILE A 13 6.41 -11.96 -37.95
N GLU A 14 6.66 -10.70 -38.27
CA GLU A 14 6.16 -10.05 -39.49
C GLU A 14 7.21 -10.22 -40.58
N ALA A 15 6.81 -10.78 -41.72
CA ALA A 15 7.71 -11.15 -42.82
C ALA A 15 7.22 -10.62 -44.18
N SER A 16 6.33 -9.62 -44.19
CA SER A 16 5.91 -8.93 -45.41
C SER A 16 6.97 -7.98 -45.98
N GLY A 17 7.96 -7.58 -45.19
CA GLY A 17 9.12 -6.81 -45.63
C GLY A 17 10.32 -7.69 -46.03
N PRO A 18 11.40 -7.09 -46.57
CA PRO A 18 12.62 -7.81 -46.93
C PRO A 18 13.35 -8.45 -45.74
N PHE A 19 13.06 -8.01 -44.50
CA PHE A 19 13.62 -8.60 -43.27
C PHE A 19 12.50 -9.04 -42.33
N PRO A 20 12.57 -10.24 -41.74
CA PRO A 20 11.62 -10.68 -40.73
C PRO A 20 11.81 -9.88 -39.43
N VAL A 21 10.70 -9.41 -38.85
CA VAL A 21 10.69 -8.61 -37.62
C VAL A 21 9.96 -9.36 -36.51
N GLU A 22 10.69 -9.75 -35.47
CA GLU A 22 10.13 -10.35 -34.25
C GLU A 22 9.39 -9.31 -33.41
N TYR A 23 8.18 -9.66 -32.96
CA TYR A 23 7.37 -8.78 -32.11
C TYR A 23 6.60 -9.52 -31.01
N ARG A 24 6.29 -8.76 -29.96
CA ARG A 24 5.29 -9.10 -28.96
C ARG A 24 4.15 -8.10 -29.00
N PHE A 25 2.94 -8.58 -28.73
CA PHE A 25 1.77 -7.72 -28.71
C PHE A 25 0.85 -8.04 -27.54
N SER A 26 0.24 -6.99 -26.98
CA SER A 26 -0.85 -7.15 -26.04
C SER A 26 -1.93 -6.07 -26.22
N HIS A 27 -3.19 -6.49 -26.11
CA HIS A 27 -4.33 -5.58 -26.17
C HIS A 27 -4.46 -4.70 -24.92
N ALA A 28 -5.07 -3.54 -25.11
CA ALA A 28 -5.53 -2.69 -24.00
C ALA A 28 -6.55 -3.43 -23.11
N LYS A 29 -6.40 -3.36 -21.78
CA LYS A 29 -7.34 -3.99 -20.82
C LYS A 29 -8.76 -3.40 -20.82
N SER A 30 -8.95 -2.19 -21.35
CA SER A 30 -10.22 -1.46 -21.30
C SER A 30 -10.60 -0.81 -22.64
N GLY A 31 -10.10 -1.32 -23.76
CA GLY A 31 -10.51 -0.86 -25.10
C GLY A 31 -10.03 0.54 -25.53
N ASN A 32 -9.10 1.16 -24.79
CA ASN A 32 -8.51 2.43 -25.19
C ASN A 32 -7.89 2.34 -26.60
N ARG A 33 -8.21 3.32 -27.44
CA ARG A 33 -7.79 3.40 -28.84
C ARG A 33 -6.45 4.10 -28.98
N HIS A 34 -5.43 3.49 -28.39
CA HIS A 34 -4.05 3.98 -28.46
C HIS A 34 -3.09 2.79 -28.64
N LEU A 35 -2.00 3.01 -29.37
CA LEU A 35 -0.92 2.04 -29.54
C LEU A 35 0.39 2.62 -29.00
N VAL A 36 1.06 1.87 -28.14
CA VAL A 36 2.43 2.14 -27.72
C VAL A 36 3.34 1.17 -28.43
N VAL A 37 4.27 1.69 -29.23
CA VAL A 37 5.33 0.92 -29.88
C VAL A 37 6.60 1.06 -29.07
N VAL A 38 7.12 -0.06 -28.61
CA VAL A 38 8.26 -0.12 -27.70
C VAL A 38 9.47 -0.69 -28.44
N PHE A 39 10.53 0.10 -28.50
CA PHE A 39 11.81 -0.30 -29.03
C PHE A 39 12.74 -0.74 -27.88
N ALA A 40 13.16 -2.00 -27.88
CA ALA A 40 14.14 -2.56 -26.96
C ALA A 40 15.51 -1.85 -27.00
N ASN A 41 16.17 -1.81 -25.84
CA ASN A 41 17.55 -1.33 -25.65
C ASN A 41 18.59 -2.44 -25.87
N PHE A 42 19.89 -2.11 -25.79
CA PHE A 42 20.99 -3.09 -25.96
C PHE A 42 21.12 -4.11 -24.82
N SER A 43 20.70 -3.77 -23.61
CA SER A 43 20.87 -4.61 -22.41
C SER A 43 19.88 -5.77 -22.34
N ALA A 44 18.97 -5.87 -23.30
CA ALA A 44 17.95 -6.89 -23.41
C ALA A 44 18.05 -7.65 -24.76
N PRO A 45 19.19 -8.30 -25.09
CA PRO A 45 19.35 -8.99 -26.38
C PRO A 45 18.35 -10.16 -26.53
N GLU A 46 17.94 -10.73 -25.40
CA GLU A 46 16.96 -11.83 -25.32
C GLU A 46 15.53 -11.40 -24.99
N ASP A 47 15.26 -10.09 -24.84
CA ASP A 47 13.98 -9.58 -24.40
C ASP A 47 13.52 -8.38 -25.25
N TYR A 48 12.27 -7.96 -25.03
CA TYR A 48 11.56 -6.99 -25.86
C TYR A 48 11.68 -5.54 -25.32
N GLY A 49 12.42 -5.36 -24.21
CA GLY A 49 12.56 -4.09 -23.49
C GLY A 49 11.25 -3.67 -22.82
N TRP A 50 11.29 -3.28 -21.54
CA TRP A 50 10.07 -2.87 -20.79
C TRP A 50 8.94 -3.92 -20.76
N CYS A 51 9.21 -5.18 -21.12
CA CYS A 51 8.27 -6.31 -21.10
C CYS A 51 8.27 -7.02 -19.72
N ASN A 52 8.68 -6.32 -18.65
CA ASN A 52 8.83 -6.81 -17.28
C ASN A 52 7.64 -6.45 -16.37
N GLY A 53 6.49 -6.12 -16.97
CA GLY A 53 5.26 -5.75 -16.24
C GLY A 53 5.12 -4.25 -15.94
N VAL A 54 6.12 -3.40 -16.24
CA VAL A 54 6.02 -1.94 -16.03
C VAL A 54 4.82 -1.32 -16.76
N PHE A 55 4.43 -1.89 -17.91
CA PHE A 55 3.26 -1.43 -18.66
C PHE A 55 1.96 -2.19 -18.38
N ASP A 56 1.90 -3.06 -17.37
CA ASP A 56 0.71 -3.88 -17.10
C ASP A 56 -0.54 -3.04 -16.84
N ASN A 57 -0.37 -1.86 -16.24
CA ASN A 57 -1.44 -0.93 -15.91
C ASN A 57 -1.67 0.16 -16.98
N VAL A 58 -0.83 0.26 -18.02
CA VAL A 58 -0.95 1.29 -19.06
C VAL A 58 -2.14 1.01 -19.95
N ARG A 59 -3.17 1.85 -19.98
CA ARG A 59 -4.39 1.60 -20.77
C ARG A 59 -4.19 1.81 -22.28
N ALA A 60 -3.28 1.09 -22.93
CA ALA A 60 -3.07 1.10 -24.37
C ALA A 60 -2.80 -0.32 -24.89
N ASN A 61 -2.94 -0.49 -26.21
CA ASN A 61 -2.34 -1.62 -26.91
C ASN A 61 -0.83 -1.42 -26.90
N ILE A 62 -0.07 -2.50 -26.77
CA ILE A 62 1.39 -2.41 -26.71
C ILE A 62 1.97 -3.38 -27.72
N LEU A 63 2.79 -2.84 -28.62
CA LEU A 63 3.59 -3.56 -29.57
C LEU A 63 5.06 -3.41 -29.17
N TRP A 64 5.70 -4.49 -28.78
CA TRP A 64 7.14 -4.49 -28.59
C TRP A 64 7.83 -5.06 -29.81
N ILE A 65 8.86 -4.37 -30.28
CA ILE A 65 9.65 -4.79 -31.44
C ILE A 65 11.04 -5.16 -30.94
N ARG A 66 11.48 -6.36 -31.31
CA ARG A 66 12.80 -6.85 -30.94
C ARG A 66 13.80 -6.46 -32.04
N ASP A 67 14.93 -5.87 -31.63
CA ASP A 67 16.02 -5.58 -32.56
C ASP A 67 16.98 -6.76 -32.65
N ARG A 68 16.57 -7.79 -33.38
CA ARG A 68 17.41 -8.96 -33.62
C ARG A 68 17.25 -9.41 -35.06
N PHE A 69 18.29 -9.17 -35.85
CA PHE A 69 18.36 -9.51 -37.27
C PHE A 69 19.63 -10.34 -37.46
N ASP A 70 19.48 -11.58 -37.92
CA ASP A 70 20.60 -12.55 -38.03
C ASP A 70 21.42 -12.72 -36.73
N GLY A 71 20.76 -12.60 -35.58
CA GLY A 71 21.41 -12.67 -34.27
C GLY A 71 22.10 -11.39 -33.80
N MET A 72 22.00 -10.30 -34.56
CA MET A 72 22.62 -9.01 -34.27
C MET A 72 21.59 -7.90 -34.07
N ASN A 73 21.96 -6.88 -33.27
CA ASN A 73 21.24 -5.61 -33.25
C ASN A 73 21.49 -4.84 -34.54
N ALA A 74 20.52 -4.03 -34.96
CA ALA A 74 20.59 -3.21 -36.17
C ALA A 74 20.15 -1.76 -35.93
N TYR A 75 19.96 -1.35 -34.65
CA TYR A 75 19.33 -0.07 -34.30
C TYR A 75 17.92 0.08 -34.91
N TYR A 76 17.30 -1.01 -35.37
CA TYR A 76 16.11 -1.01 -36.23
C TYR A 76 16.28 -0.28 -37.58
N LEU A 77 17.52 -0.01 -38.00
CA LEU A 77 17.83 0.83 -39.17
C LEU A 77 18.30 0.01 -40.38
N CYS A 78 19.41 -0.70 -40.25
CA CYS A 78 20.05 -1.31 -41.41
C CYS A 78 20.97 -2.50 -41.08
N ARG A 79 21.23 -3.30 -42.12
CA ARG A 79 22.30 -4.30 -42.18
C ARG A 79 23.14 -3.99 -43.41
N ASN A 80 24.47 -3.89 -43.30
CA ASN A 80 25.34 -3.51 -44.41
C ASN A 80 24.84 -2.28 -45.21
N MET A 81 24.34 -1.26 -44.51
CA MET A 81 23.71 -0.06 -45.08
C MET A 81 22.45 -0.30 -45.91
N ASP A 82 21.89 -1.51 -45.90
CA ASP A 82 20.56 -1.80 -46.44
C ASP A 82 19.47 -1.38 -45.44
N PHE A 83 18.79 -0.28 -45.76
CA PHE A 83 17.69 0.29 -44.97
C PHE A 83 16.33 -0.38 -45.22
N GLY A 84 16.26 -1.41 -46.07
CA GLY A 84 15.06 -2.25 -46.16
C GLY A 84 14.67 -2.89 -44.82
N LEU A 85 15.62 -2.99 -43.90
CA LEU A 85 15.37 -3.38 -42.50
C LEU A 85 14.48 -2.36 -41.78
N ALA A 86 14.79 -1.06 -41.87
CA ALA A 86 13.93 0.00 -41.35
C ALA A 86 12.54 -0.03 -42.00
N ASP A 87 12.47 -0.27 -43.31
CA ASP A 87 11.19 -0.38 -44.03
C ASP A 87 10.36 -1.57 -43.51
N SER A 88 11.00 -2.68 -43.15
CA SER A 88 10.33 -3.85 -42.55
C SER A 88 9.76 -3.54 -41.17
N VAL A 89 10.53 -2.82 -40.33
CA VAL A 89 10.07 -2.37 -38.99
C VAL A 89 8.89 -1.40 -39.13
N GLN A 90 8.96 -0.43 -40.04
CA GLN A 90 7.87 0.49 -40.33
C GLN A 90 6.63 -0.25 -40.85
N THR A 91 6.81 -1.26 -41.70
CA THR A 91 5.73 -2.08 -42.25
C THR A 91 4.95 -2.76 -41.11
N LEU A 92 5.65 -3.40 -40.17
CA LEU A 92 5.04 -3.99 -38.97
C LEU A 92 4.21 -2.96 -38.19
N ILE A 93 4.80 -1.79 -37.87
CA ILE A 93 4.10 -0.75 -37.10
C ILE A 93 2.84 -0.30 -37.84
N SER A 94 2.93 -0.05 -39.14
CA SER A 94 1.80 0.39 -39.95
C SER A 94 0.70 -0.67 -40.04
N ASN A 95 1.07 -1.96 -40.16
CA ASN A 95 0.13 -3.08 -40.25
C ASN A 95 -0.64 -3.25 -38.94
N VAL A 96 0.06 -3.20 -37.80
CA VAL A 96 -0.58 -3.28 -36.48
C VAL A 96 -1.48 -2.07 -36.24
N THR A 97 -1.00 -0.87 -36.55
CA THR A 97 -1.79 0.38 -36.42
C THR A 97 -3.09 0.30 -37.22
N ARG A 98 -3.01 -0.11 -38.50
CA ARG A 98 -4.19 -0.29 -39.37
C ARG A 98 -5.13 -1.40 -38.89
N SER A 99 -4.57 -2.52 -38.43
CA SER A 99 -5.36 -3.67 -37.94
C SER A 99 -6.13 -3.34 -36.66
N LEU A 100 -5.63 -2.39 -35.85
CA LEU A 100 -6.34 -1.85 -34.70
C LEU A 100 -7.32 -0.72 -35.06
N GLY A 101 -7.41 -0.32 -36.34
CA GLY A 101 -8.22 0.79 -36.80
C GLY A 101 -7.75 2.14 -36.23
N LEU A 102 -6.45 2.30 -36.01
CA LEU A 102 -5.84 3.53 -35.49
C LEU A 102 -5.19 4.34 -36.61
N THR A 103 -4.93 5.62 -36.34
CA THR A 103 -4.10 6.50 -37.17
C THR A 103 -2.75 6.77 -36.48
N PRO A 104 -1.74 7.31 -37.18
CA PRO A 104 -0.49 7.74 -36.55
C PRO A 104 -0.66 8.75 -35.40
N ASP A 105 -1.80 9.47 -35.36
CA ASP A 105 -2.17 10.38 -34.26
C ASP A 105 -2.41 9.67 -32.92
N GLN A 106 -2.72 8.37 -32.98
CA GLN A 106 -3.05 7.53 -31.83
C GLN A 106 -1.90 6.56 -31.48
N VAL A 107 -0.68 6.91 -31.88
CA VAL A 107 0.52 6.09 -31.66
C VAL A 107 1.53 6.86 -30.81
N THR A 108 2.09 6.19 -29.82
CA THR A 108 3.29 6.61 -29.09
C THR A 108 4.45 5.69 -29.42
N LEU A 109 5.52 6.26 -29.97
CA LEU A 109 6.80 5.57 -30.07
C LEU A 109 7.60 5.78 -28.80
N TRP A 110 8.14 4.70 -28.25
CA TRP A 110 8.79 4.67 -26.95
C TRP A 110 10.08 3.89 -26.99
N GLY A 111 11.15 4.45 -26.43
CA GLY A 111 12.36 3.67 -26.19
C GLY A 111 13.42 4.41 -25.41
N GLY A 112 14.36 3.63 -24.87
CA GLY A 112 15.55 4.16 -24.19
C GLY A 112 16.84 3.79 -24.91
N SER A 113 17.86 4.65 -24.82
CA SER A 113 19.16 4.43 -25.48
C SER A 113 18.94 4.26 -27.00
N LYS A 114 19.46 3.18 -27.59
CA LYS A 114 19.15 2.72 -28.95
C LYS A 114 17.67 2.81 -29.33
N GLY A 115 16.78 2.39 -28.43
CA GLY A 115 15.33 2.44 -28.67
C GLY A 115 14.79 3.87 -28.70
N GLY A 116 15.39 4.79 -27.95
CA GLY A 116 15.04 6.21 -27.99
C GLY A 116 15.43 6.85 -29.33
N SER A 117 16.60 6.48 -29.86
CA SER A 117 17.02 6.87 -31.21
C SER A 117 16.06 6.36 -32.29
N ALA A 118 15.62 5.10 -32.17
CA ALA A 118 14.62 4.53 -33.09
C ALA A 118 13.27 5.25 -32.97
N ALA A 119 12.79 5.52 -31.74
CA ALA A 119 11.56 6.27 -31.53
C ALA A 119 11.60 7.66 -32.20
N LEU A 120 12.71 8.39 -32.10
CA LEU A 120 12.91 9.65 -32.82
C LEU A 120 12.89 9.45 -34.34
N TYR A 121 13.67 8.49 -34.84
CA TYR A 121 13.81 8.25 -36.28
C TYR A 121 12.47 7.90 -36.93
N PHE A 122 11.79 6.87 -36.42
CA PHE A 122 10.51 6.42 -36.99
C PHE A 122 9.43 7.47 -36.77
N GLY A 123 9.42 8.14 -35.62
CA GLY A 123 8.41 9.12 -35.27
C GLY A 123 8.47 10.34 -36.18
N MET A 124 9.67 10.87 -36.40
CA MET A 124 9.88 12.01 -37.28
C MET A 124 9.71 11.67 -38.75
N ARG A 125 10.25 10.54 -39.20
CA ARG A 125 10.25 10.14 -40.61
C ARG A 125 8.87 9.74 -41.12
N TYR A 126 8.06 9.08 -40.27
CA TYR A 126 6.79 8.48 -40.68
C TYR A 126 5.55 9.14 -40.05
N GLY A 127 5.72 10.26 -39.34
CA GLY A 127 4.59 11.10 -38.93
C GLY A 127 3.79 10.57 -37.73
N TYR A 128 4.41 9.83 -36.80
CA TYR A 128 3.72 9.39 -35.58
C TYR A 128 3.65 10.53 -34.56
N ARG A 129 2.50 10.65 -33.89
CA ARG A 129 2.19 11.86 -33.11
C ARG A 129 2.94 12.01 -31.81
N ASN A 130 3.21 10.92 -31.10
CA ASN A 130 3.88 10.99 -29.81
C ASN A 130 5.21 10.24 -29.86
N ILE A 131 6.28 10.89 -29.42
CA ILE A 131 7.63 10.36 -29.40
C ILE A 131 8.20 10.54 -28.00
N VAL A 132 8.50 9.43 -27.32
CA VAL A 132 9.16 9.44 -26.01
C VAL A 132 10.51 8.75 -26.14
N ALA A 133 11.56 9.56 -26.07
CA ALA A 133 12.95 9.14 -26.24
C ALA A 133 13.72 9.34 -24.93
N ILE A 134 14.18 8.24 -24.35
CA ILE A 134 14.85 8.23 -23.05
C ILE A 134 16.35 8.04 -23.30
N VAL A 135 17.18 8.99 -22.90
CA VAL A 135 18.64 8.99 -23.11
C VAL A 135 19.05 8.54 -24.54
N PRO A 136 18.49 9.14 -25.61
CA PRO A 136 18.74 8.69 -26.97
C PRO A 136 20.20 8.95 -27.41
N GLN A 137 20.66 8.20 -28.41
CA GLN A 137 21.88 8.50 -29.14
C GLN A 137 21.54 9.20 -30.46
N PHE A 138 21.84 10.49 -30.59
CA PHE A 138 21.66 11.21 -31.86
C PHE A 138 22.72 10.84 -32.90
N LEU A 139 23.95 10.54 -32.45
CA LEU A 139 25.06 10.12 -33.29
C LEU A 139 25.20 8.59 -33.21
N VAL A 140 24.48 7.89 -34.08
CA VAL A 140 24.39 6.42 -34.07
C VAL A 140 25.71 5.75 -34.47
N GLY A 141 26.41 6.27 -35.47
CA GLY A 141 27.73 5.79 -35.89
C GLY A 141 28.75 5.92 -34.77
N ASP A 142 28.83 7.09 -34.14
CA ASP A 142 29.69 7.35 -32.97
C ASP A 142 29.40 6.38 -31.81
N ALA A 143 28.12 6.16 -31.51
CA ALA A 143 27.69 5.24 -30.46
C ALA A 143 28.07 3.78 -30.75
N LEU A 144 28.06 3.37 -32.02
CA LEU A 144 28.43 2.03 -32.47
C LEU A 144 29.94 1.80 -32.42
N GLU A 145 30.73 2.70 -32.99
CA GLU A 145 32.20 2.56 -33.08
C GLU A 145 32.85 2.45 -31.70
N ARG A 146 32.41 3.27 -30.74
CA ARG A 146 33.01 3.32 -29.40
C ARG A 146 32.69 2.11 -28.52
N ARG A 147 31.57 1.41 -28.77
CA ARG A 147 31.00 0.48 -27.78
C ARG A 147 30.59 -0.88 -28.32
N HIS A 148 30.25 -0.96 -29.60
CA HIS A 148 29.65 -2.15 -30.18
C HIS A 148 30.30 -2.49 -31.54
N PRO A 149 31.60 -2.81 -31.59
CA PRO A 149 32.33 -3.00 -32.85
C PRO A 149 31.74 -4.09 -33.76
N LYS A 150 31.18 -5.16 -33.18
CA LYS A 150 30.48 -6.20 -33.96
C LYS A 150 29.18 -5.69 -34.59
N VAL A 151 28.41 -4.90 -33.86
CA VAL A 151 27.18 -4.27 -34.36
C VAL A 151 27.53 -3.21 -35.41
N SER A 152 28.61 -2.47 -35.19
CA SER A 152 29.17 -1.52 -36.15
C SER A 152 29.47 -2.20 -37.49
N ALA A 153 30.24 -3.30 -37.48
CA ALA A 153 30.52 -4.05 -38.71
C ALA A 153 29.27 -4.64 -39.36
N TYR A 154 28.30 -5.12 -38.57
CA TYR A 154 27.04 -5.66 -39.09
C TYR A 154 26.17 -4.60 -39.78
N MET A 155 26.12 -3.39 -39.24
CA MET A 155 25.32 -2.29 -39.79
C MET A 155 26.03 -1.55 -40.92
N LEU A 156 27.33 -1.24 -40.75
CA LEU A 156 28.09 -0.38 -41.65
C LEU A 156 28.77 -1.15 -42.79
N GLY A 157 28.79 -2.48 -42.73
CA GLY A 157 29.56 -3.33 -43.63
C GLY A 157 30.92 -3.74 -43.06
N GLU A 158 31.56 -4.71 -43.71
CA GLU A 158 32.87 -5.21 -43.31
C GLU A 158 33.90 -4.08 -43.20
N GLY A 159 34.69 -4.08 -42.12
CA GLY A 159 35.65 -3.01 -41.83
C GLY A 159 35.04 -1.71 -41.30
N ALA A 160 33.71 -1.60 -41.18
CA ALA A 160 32.98 -0.45 -40.65
C ALA A 160 33.48 0.91 -41.21
N PRO A 161 33.30 1.19 -42.51
CA PRO A 161 33.88 2.36 -43.13
C PRO A 161 33.40 3.66 -42.48
N ALA A 162 34.34 4.58 -42.16
CA ALA A 162 34.03 5.83 -41.47
C ALA A 162 33.00 6.72 -42.20
N HIS A 163 32.87 6.61 -43.53
CA HIS A 163 31.83 7.34 -44.28
C HIS A 163 30.42 6.80 -44.00
N ASN A 164 30.27 5.51 -43.75
CA ASN A 164 29.00 4.89 -43.37
C ASN A 164 28.63 5.27 -41.93
N ALA A 165 29.59 5.30 -41.01
CA ALA A 165 29.37 5.79 -39.65
C ALA A 165 28.87 7.25 -39.65
N ARG A 166 29.55 8.13 -40.40
CA ARG A 166 29.12 9.53 -40.57
C ARG A 166 27.74 9.67 -41.21
N PHE A 167 27.38 8.76 -42.11
CA PHE A 167 26.03 8.73 -42.68
C PHE A 167 24.99 8.41 -41.60
N LEU A 168 25.22 7.39 -40.74
CA LEU A 168 24.32 7.09 -39.64
C LEU A 168 24.23 8.22 -38.61
N ASP A 169 25.35 8.90 -38.33
CA ASP A 169 25.41 10.06 -37.44
C ASP A 169 24.57 11.25 -37.94
N ALA A 170 24.40 11.37 -39.26
CA ALA A 170 23.62 12.45 -39.85
C ALA A 170 22.10 12.21 -39.80
N LEU A 171 21.65 10.94 -39.71
CA LEU A 171 20.23 10.58 -39.88
C LEU A 171 19.28 11.35 -38.96
N LEU A 172 19.52 11.32 -37.65
CA LEU A 172 18.65 12.00 -36.68
C LEU A 172 18.82 13.53 -36.73
N PRO A 173 20.05 14.09 -36.66
CA PRO A 173 20.23 15.54 -36.77
C PRO A 173 19.63 16.15 -38.04
N ASP A 174 19.70 15.45 -39.17
CA ASP A 174 19.12 15.93 -40.43
C ASP A 174 17.59 15.94 -40.40
N LEU A 175 16.95 14.93 -39.80
CA LEU A 175 15.50 14.95 -39.58
C LEU A 175 15.07 16.13 -38.68
N VAL A 176 15.81 16.38 -37.60
CA VAL A 176 15.52 17.52 -36.71
C VAL A 176 15.69 18.84 -37.44
N ARG A 177 16.81 19.01 -38.16
CA ARG A 177 17.13 20.23 -38.92
C ARG A 177 16.12 20.49 -40.05
N ALA A 178 15.63 19.43 -40.70
CA ALA A 178 14.58 19.51 -41.71
C ALA A 178 13.18 19.77 -41.13
N ARG A 179 13.04 19.82 -39.79
CA ARG A 179 11.76 19.96 -39.07
C ARG A 179 10.75 18.87 -39.45
N ALA A 180 11.24 17.66 -39.67
CA ALA A 180 10.39 16.52 -39.98
C ALA A 180 9.38 16.28 -38.85
N ASN A 181 8.08 16.21 -39.19
CA ASN A 181 6.99 16.04 -38.24
C ASN A 181 7.01 17.07 -37.08
N SER A 182 7.13 18.36 -37.41
CA SER A 182 7.20 19.45 -36.43
C SER A 182 5.98 19.55 -35.48
N ALA A 183 4.84 18.97 -35.87
CA ALA A 183 3.62 18.92 -35.07
C ALA A 183 3.59 17.79 -34.02
N ALA A 184 4.61 16.93 -33.99
CA ALA A 184 4.70 15.84 -33.02
C ALA A 184 4.85 16.36 -31.58
N ASN A 185 4.34 15.56 -30.64
CA ASN A 185 4.61 15.68 -29.23
C ASN A 185 5.89 14.90 -28.92
N ILE A 186 6.99 15.62 -28.70
CA ILE A 186 8.32 15.04 -28.51
C ILE A 186 8.74 15.23 -27.06
N TYR A 187 9.07 14.13 -26.39
CA TYR A 187 9.53 14.10 -25.01
C TYR A 187 10.90 13.43 -24.96
N VAL A 188 11.94 14.22 -24.68
CA VAL A 188 13.30 13.73 -24.49
C VAL A 188 13.62 13.77 -23.00
N LEU A 189 13.94 12.62 -22.41
CA LEU A 189 14.41 12.54 -21.03
C LEU A 189 15.91 12.27 -21.01
N SER A 190 16.70 13.07 -20.29
CA SER A 190 18.12 12.84 -20.10
C SER A 190 18.61 13.41 -18.76
N SER A 191 19.90 13.28 -18.49
CA SER A 191 20.53 13.60 -17.22
C SER A 191 21.98 14.03 -17.45
N PRO A 192 22.50 15.06 -16.77
CA PRO A 192 23.92 15.40 -16.87
C PRO A 192 24.83 14.33 -16.27
N GLN A 193 24.33 13.53 -15.31
CA GLN A 193 25.03 12.35 -14.79
C GLN A 193 25.05 11.16 -15.76
N ASP A 194 24.42 11.26 -16.93
CA ASP A 194 24.61 10.28 -18.01
C ASP A 194 25.91 10.58 -18.74
N GLU A 195 26.84 9.62 -18.77
CA GLU A 195 28.14 9.77 -19.42
C GLU A 195 28.03 9.98 -20.95
N HIS A 196 26.84 9.84 -21.53
CA HIS A 196 26.58 10.08 -22.96
C HIS A 196 26.03 11.49 -23.23
N TYR A 197 25.45 12.16 -22.22
CA TYR A 197 24.61 13.35 -22.40
C TYR A 197 25.29 14.48 -23.21
N ALA A 198 26.53 14.83 -22.81
CA ALA A 198 27.27 15.95 -23.40
C ALA A 198 27.56 15.78 -24.91
N VAL A 199 27.66 14.53 -25.38
CA VAL A 199 27.93 14.21 -26.80
C VAL A 199 26.65 13.90 -27.55
N GLN A 200 25.75 13.12 -26.93
CA GLN A 200 24.65 12.45 -27.63
C GLN A 200 23.33 13.21 -27.54
N VAL A 201 23.15 14.14 -26.60
CA VAL A 201 21.85 14.82 -26.39
C VAL A 201 22.01 16.33 -26.38
N GLU A 202 22.85 16.86 -25.51
CA GLU A 202 23.00 18.31 -25.28
C GLU A 202 23.20 19.13 -26.56
N PRO A 203 24.09 18.73 -27.51
CA PRO A 203 24.35 19.53 -28.71
C PRO A 203 23.15 19.66 -29.66
N PHE A 204 22.16 18.77 -29.52
CA PHE A 204 21.01 18.68 -30.44
C PHE A 204 19.75 19.33 -29.89
N LEU A 205 19.68 19.63 -28.58
CA LEU A 205 18.49 20.19 -27.94
C LEU A 205 18.03 21.50 -28.61
N GLY A 206 18.99 22.37 -28.97
CA GLY A 206 18.69 23.63 -29.65
C GLY A 206 18.07 23.47 -31.04
N MET A 207 18.29 22.33 -31.70
CA MET A 207 17.75 22.07 -33.04
C MET A 207 16.23 21.86 -33.06
N PHE A 208 15.63 21.55 -31.91
CA PHE A 208 14.18 21.40 -31.76
C PHE A 208 13.43 22.73 -31.65
N GLN A 209 14.13 23.87 -31.72
CA GLN A 209 13.47 25.17 -31.79
C GLN A 209 12.49 25.23 -32.97
N GLY A 210 11.21 25.50 -32.64
CA GLY A 210 10.13 25.58 -33.61
C GLY A 210 9.42 24.27 -33.94
N TYR A 211 9.65 23.21 -33.15
CA TYR A 211 8.68 22.13 -33.00
C TYR A 211 7.53 22.59 -32.10
N ASP A 212 6.31 22.20 -32.44
CA ASP A 212 5.10 22.69 -31.77
C ASP A 212 5.05 22.26 -30.31
N ASN A 213 5.48 21.04 -30.00
CA ASN A 213 5.44 20.47 -28.64
C ASN A 213 6.70 19.64 -28.33
N PHE A 214 7.87 20.29 -28.33
CA PHE A 214 9.10 19.71 -27.81
C PHE A 214 9.22 19.90 -26.30
N ASN A 215 9.58 18.83 -25.60
CA ASN A 215 9.71 18.77 -24.15
C ASN A 215 11.02 18.09 -23.78
N PHE A 216 11.79 18.73 -22.90
CA PHE A 216 13.03 18.18 -22.37
C PHE A 216 12.91 18.01 -20.86
N LEU A 217 12.95 16.75 -20.42
CA LEU A 217 12.94 16.37 -19.02
C LEU A 217 14.39 16.14 -18.58
N TYR A 218 14.94 17.14 -17.90
CA TYR A 218 16.31 17.15 -17.39
C TYR A 218 16.31 16.63 -15.95
N SER A 219 16.67 15.36 -15.78
CA SER A 219 16.65 14.68 -14.49
C SER A 219 18.02 14.72 -13.84
N GLU A 220 18.11 15.34 -12.66
CA GLU A 220 19.31 15.30 -11.83
C GLU A 220 19.00 14.63 -10.50
N SER A 221 19.85 13.69 -10.11
CA SER A 221 19.75 13.03 -8.81
C SER A 221 21.10 12.40 -8.47
N PRO A 222 21.51 12.41 -7.19
CA PRO A 222 22.72 11.71 -6.78
C PRO A 222 22.62 10.18 -6.94
N THR A 223 21.41 9.63 -7.12
CA THR A 223 21.21 8.19 -7.41
C THR A 223 21.44 7.84 -8.87
N ILE A 224 21.55 8.84 -9.75
CA ILE A 224 21.93 8.63 -11.14
C ILE A 224 23.46 8.57 -11.19
N THR A 225 23.97 7.36 -11.38
CA THR A 225 25.41 7.06 -11.42
C THR A 225 25.91 6.68 -12.81
N GLY A 226 25.05 6.81 -13.83
CA GLY A 226 25.38 6.57 -15.24
C GLY A 226 24.15 6.22 -16.10
N HIS A 227 24.36 5.98 -17.39
CA HIS A 227 23.34 5.85 -18.43
C HIS A 227 22.14 4.96 -18.06
N ALA A 228 22.39 3.75 -17.56
CA ALA A 228 21.33 2.80 -17.20
C ALA A 228 20.49 3.22 -15.98
N THR A 229 21.04 4.06 -15.09
CA THR A 229 20.33 4.53 -13.88
C THR A 229 19.37 5.67 -14.16
N VAL A 230 19.61 6.47 -15.20
CA VAL A 230 18.72 7.58 -15.61
C VAL A 230 17.30 7.05 -15.84
N THR A 231 17.17 5.99 -16.64
CA THR A 231 15.88 5.39 -16.95
C THR A 231 15.22 4.85 -15.68
N ARG A 232 15.96 4.09 -14.86
CA ARG A 232 15.45 3.46 -13.63
C ARG A 232 14.90 4.49 -12.65
N ARG A 233 15.62 5.59 -12.44
CA ARG A 233 15.20 6.69 -11.57
C ARG A 233 13.92 7.37 -12.05
N ASN A 234 13.69 7.39 -13.36
CA ASN A 234 12.60 8.13 -13.98
C ASN A 234 11.38 7.29 -14.37
N VAL A 235 11.37 5.97 -14.09
CA VAL A 235 10.23 5.08 -14.42
C VAL A 235 8.87 5.64 -13.97
N PRO A 236 8.69 6.16 -12.72
CA PRO A 236 7.39 6.67 -12.31
C PRO A 236 6.87 7.83 -13.16
N ALA A 237 7.72 8.84 -13.41
CA ALA A 237 7.36 10.00 -14.22
C ALA A 237 7.09 9.60 -15.68
N LEU A 238 7.92 8.71 -16.23
CA LEU A 238 7.79 8.15 -17.56
C LEU A 238 6.46 7.39 -17.74
N VAL A 239 6.10 6.51 -16.80
CA VAL A 239 4.83 5.78 -16.83
C VAL A 239 3.64 6.73 -16.66
N GLY A 240 3.76 7.78 -15.85
CA GLY A 240 2.76 8.85 -15.74
C GLY A 240 2.52 9.54 -17.08
N LEU A 241 3.59 9.97 -17.75
CA LEU A 241 3.53 10.55 -19.11
C LEU A 241 2.88 9.57 -20.11
N LEU A 242 3.26 8.30 -20.08
CA LEU A 242 2.70 7.30 -20.99
C LEU A 242 1.19 7.12 -20.80
N ASN A 243 0.70 7.15 -19.56
CA ASN A 243 -0.74 7.08 -19.29
C ASN A 243 -1.48 8.33 -19.78
N LEU A 244 -0.90 9.53 -19.59
CA LEU A 244 -1.46 10.76 -20.15
C LEU A 244 -1.61 10.63 -21.67
N LEU A 245 -0.53 10.23 -22.37
CA LEU A 245 -0.54 10.06 -23.81
C LEU A 245 -1.52 8.98 -24.28
N ALA A 246 -1.61 7.86 -23.55
CA ALA A 246 -2.55 6.77 -23.85
C ALA A 246 -4.02 7.19 -23.72
N ASP A 247 -4.33 8.18 -22.88
CA ASP A 247 -5.65 8.78 -22.72
C ASP A 247 -5.84 10.03 -23.61
N GLY A 248 -4.88 10.33 -24.50
CA GLY A 248 -4.95 11.44 -25.45
C GLY A 248 -4.50 12.81 -24.91
N TYR A 249 -4.01 12.86 -23.66
CA TYR A 249 -3.42 14.06 -23.09
C TYR A 249 -1.96 14.20 -23.50
N ALA A 250 -1.67 15.22 -24.30
CA ALA A 250 -0.31 15.56 -24.73
C ALA A 250 0.21 16.79 -23.94
N PRO A 251 0.82 16.61 -22.75
CA PRO A 251 1.28 17.73 -21.95
C PRO A 251 2.37 18.53 -22.67
N ARG A 252 2.34 19.85 -22.48
CA ARG A 252 3.38 20.82 -22.91
C ARG A 252 4.20 21.21 -21.69
N LEU A 253 5.17 20.39 -21.36
CA LEU A 253 6.06 20.53 -20.20
C LEU A 253 7.17 21.58 -20.46
N GLY A 254 7.61 21.73 -21.71
CA GLY A 254 8.76 22.56 -22.06
C GLY A 254 10.08 21.97 -21.54
N PHE A 255 11.00 22.84 -21.11
CA PHE A 255 12.26 22.44 -20.48
C PHE A 255 12.07 22.37 -18.96
N VAL A 256 11.98 21.16 -18.41
CA VAL A 256 11.74 20.93 -16.99
C VAL A 256 12.98 20.29 -16.37
N ARG A 257 13.50 20.93 -15.33
CA ARG A 257 14.56 20.39 -14.47
C ARG A 257 13.94 19.74 -13.25
N HIS A 258 14.27 18.48 -12.99
CA HIS A 258 13.85 17.76 -11.80
C HIS A 258 15.08 17.37 -10.97
N ALA A 259 15.33 18.11 -9.89
CA ALA A 259 16.46 17.93 -8.97
C ALA A 259 16.02 18.33 -7.55
N ALA A 260 15.55 17.39 -6.74
CA ALA A 260 14.95 17.76 -5.44
C ALA A 260 14.98 16.64 -4.37
N GLU A 261 15.88 15.66 -4.48
CA GLU A 261 15.98 14.63 -3.44
C GLU A 261 16.89 15.11 -2.31
N GLU A 262 16.32 15.28 -1.13
CA GLU A 262 17.02 15.57 0.12
C GLU A 262 17.01 14.29 0.98
N PHE A 263 17.96 13.38 0.74
CA PHE A 263 18.01 12.09 1.43
C PHE A 263 18.24 12.20 2.93
N ASP A 264 18.97 13.24 3.35
CA ASP A 264 19.31 13.51 4.74
C ASP A 264 18.35 14.55 5.36
N ARG A 265 17.19 14.77 4.75
CA ARG A 265 16.19 15.69 5.29
C ARG A 265 15.74 15.19 6.66
N GLU A 266 15.82 16.09 7.63
CA GLU A 266 15.39 15.85 8.99
C GLU A 266 13.87 15.63 9.07
N THR A 267 13.44 14.57 9.76
CA THR A 267 12.03 14.13 9.86
C THR A 267 11.47 14.26 11.28
N SER A 268 12.23 14.76 12.24
CA SER A 268 11.83 14.69 13.64
C SER A 268 10.60 15.58 13.93
N ASP A 269 10.47 16.72 13.24
CA ASP A 269 9.32 17.61 13.39
C ASP A 269 8.00 16.92 12.98
N ILE A 270 7.99 16.21 11.85
CA ILE A 270 6.78 15.50 11.41
C ILE A 270 6.53 14.27 12.28
N GLU A 271 7.57 13.58 12.74
CA GLU A 271 7.43 12.46 13.67
C GLU A 271 6.86 12.92 15.03
N ALA A 272 7.33 14.05 15.56
CA ALA A 272 6.83 14.66 16.78
C ALA A 272 5.36 15.08 16.62
N TYR A 273 5.01 15.74 15.50
CA TYR A 273 3.63 16.11 15.19
C TYR A 273 2.71 14.89 15.11
N LEU A 274 3.10 13.84 14.36
CA LEU A 274 2.31 12.62 14.21
C LEU A 274 2.15 11.88 15.55
N SER A 275 3.19 11.85 16.37
CA SER A 275 3.14 11.25 17.71
C SER A 275 2.22 12.01 18.65
N ALA A 276 2.28 13.34 18.65
CA ALA A 276 1.46 14.19 19.52
C ALA A 276 -0.03 14.22 19.11
N THR A 277 -0.32 14.04 17.83
CA THR A 277 -1.69 14.13 17.28
C THR A 277 -2.35 12.77 17.06
N SER A 278 -1.58 11.67 17.04
CA SER A 278 -2.15 10.33 16.94
C SER A 278 -3.00 10.01 18.16
N LYS A 279 -4.29 9.78 17.92
CA LYS A 279 -5.19 9.22 18.94
C LYS A 279 -4.96 7.73 19.16
N VAL A 280 -4.19 7.03 18.31
CA VAL A 280 -3.82 5.63 18.54
C VAL A 280 -2.42 5.59 19.13
N GLN A 281 -2.29 4.98 20.29
CA GLN A 281 -1.03 4.80 20.99
C GLN A 281 -0.46 3.40 20.72
N GLY A 282 0.88 3.32 20.71
CA GLY A 282 1.59 2.05 20.63
C GLY A 282 1.31 1.17 21.85
N ALA A 283 1.45 -0.15 21.68
CA ALA A 283 1.11 -1.12 22.74
C ALA A 283 1.89 -0.90 24.05
N ASP A 284 3.10 -0.36 23.96
CA ASP A 284 3.94 -0.04 25.13
C ASP A 284 3.40 1.15 25.94
N ALA A 285 2.69 2.08 25.29
CA ALA A 285 2.11 3.26 25.92
C ALA A 285 0.67 3.01 26.41
N PHE A 286 -0.14 2.29 25.62
CA PHE A 286 -1.49 1.88 26.00
C PHE A 286 -1.83 0.52 25.39
N ALA A 287 -1.78 -0.51 26.25
CA ALA A 287 -1.93 -1.89 25.84
C ALA A 287 -3.32 -2.18 25.24
N PRO A 288 -3.41 -3.03 24.20
CA PRO A 288 -4.69 -3.49 23.68
C PRO A 288 -5.48 -4.28 24.74
N PRO A 289 -6.82 -4.28 24.67
CA PRO A 289 -7.64 -5.07 25.58
C PRO A 289 -7.40 -6.56 25.35
N VAL A 290 -7.31 -7.33 26.43
CA VAL A 290 -7.32 -8.79 26.40
C VAL A 290 -8.78 -9.25 26.42
N VAL A 291 -9.18 -10.09 25.48
CA VAL A 291 -10.54 -10.62 25.38
C VAL A 291 -10.52 -12.08 25.83
N THR A 292 -11.29 -12.39 26.87
CA THR A 292 -11.40 -13.73 27.45
C THR A 292 -12.66 -14.46 27.00
N ALA A 293 -13.71 -13.73 26.63
CA ALA A 293 -14.93 -14.26 26.04
C ALA A 293 -15.41 -13.37 24.88
N PRO A 294 -15.90 -13.93 23.77
CA PRO A 294 -15.82 -15.36 23.42
C PRO A 294 -14.37 -15.81 23.21
N ALA A 295 -14.10 -17.10 23.35
CA ALA A 295 -12.78 -17.65 23.09
C ALA A 295 -12.37 -17.46 21.62
N TYR A 296 -11.07 -17.28 21.37
CA TYR A 296 -10.53 -17.13 20.02
C TYR A 296 -10.87 -18.35 19.16
N ASN A 297 -11.55 -18.13 18.02
CA ASN A 297 -12.13 -19.16 17.16
C ASN A 297 -13.12 -20.12 17.85
N GLY A 298 -13.64 -19.74 19.02
CA GLY A 298 -14.59 -20.53 19.78
C GLY A 298 -16.00 -20.50 19.20
N GLU A 299 -16.86 -21.33 19.76
CA GLU A 299 -18.30 -21.34 19.47
C GLU A 299 -19.07 -20.64 20.60
N ALA A 300 -20.07 -19.84 20.24
CA ALA A 300 -20.92 -19.09 21.16
C ALA A 300 -22.42 -19.33 20.87
N PRO A 301 -23.30 -19.26 21.89
CA PRO A 301 -24.74 -19.33 21.68
C PRO A 301 -25.29 -18.08 20.99
N SER A 302 -26.41 -18.21 20.27
CA SER A 302 -27.08 -17.08 19.60
C SER A 302 -27.75 -16.13 20.57
N THR A 303 -28.20 -16.63 21.73
CA THR A 303 -28.72 -15.81 22.85
C THR A 303 -27.82 -15.92 24.07
N GLY A 304 -27.66 -14.83 24.82
CA GLY A 304 -26.84 -14.80 26.03
C GLY A 304 -25.32 -14.80 25.81
N LEU A 305 -24.85 -14.52 24.58
CA LEU A 305 -23.42 -14.30 24.30
C LEU A 305 -22.85 -13.22 25.23
N ARG A 306 -21.64 -13.43 25.73
CA ARG A 306 -20.93 -12.45 26.54
C ARG A 306 -19.59 -12.11 25.92
N PHE A 307 -19.29 -10.83 25.87
CA PHE A 307 -17.93 -10.34 25.69
C PHE A 307 -17.35 -9.97 27.04
N ALA A 308 -16.14 -10.41 27.33
CA ALA A 308 -15.47 -10.08 28.59
C ALA A 308 -13.96 -10.05 28.39
N GLY A 309 -13.27 -9.35 29.30
CA GLY A 309 -11.84 -9.22 29.22
C GLY A 309 -11.26 -8.22 30.23
N THR A 310 -10.03 -7.82 29.96
CA THR A 310 -9.33 -6.77 30.71
C THR A 310 -8.78 -5.69 29.77
N ALA A 311 -8.69 -4.45 30.26
CA ALA A 311 -8.20 -3.28 29.55
C ALA A 311 -7.62 -2.26 30.56
N GLN A 312 -6.40 -2.48 31.02
CA GLN A 312 -5.77 -1.63 32.03
C GLN A 312 -5.62 -0.19 31.56
N GLY A 313 -5.98 0.78 32.42
CA GLY A 313 -5.92 2.22 32.12
C GLY A 313 -7.03 2.73 31.20
N ALA A 314 -7.95 1.87 30.76
CA ALA A 314 -9.09 2.26 29.94
C ALA A 314 -10.29 2.66 30.78
N VAL A 315 -11.15 3.55 30.25
CA VAL A 315 -12.49 3.84 30.81
C VAL A 315 -13.59 3.11 30.06
N ARG A 316 -13.31 2.67 28.84
CA ARG A 316 -14.23 1.89 28.01
C ARG A 316 -13.49 1.08 26.96
N VAL A 317 -14.16 0.05 26.47
CA VAL A 317 -13.78 -0.70 25.27
C VAL A 317 -14.72 -0.30 24.13
N SER A 318 -14.26 -0.34 22.87
CA SER A 318 -15.06 -0.07 21.68
C SER A 318 -14.99 -1.26 20.72
N MET A 319 -16.16 -1.76 20.30
CA MET A 319 -16.31 -2.97 19.51
C MET A 319 -16.93 -2.67 18.15
N TRP A 320 -16.35 -3.26 17.09
CA TRP A 320 -16.74 -3.02 15.71
C TRP A 320 -16.77 -4.33 14.91
N GLU A 321 -17.79 -4.51 14.08
CA GLU A 321 -17.89 -5.65 13.17
C GLU A 321 -18.15 -5.15 11.76
N SER A 322 -17.35 -5.60 10.78
CA SER A 322 -17.47 -5.19 9.38
C SER A 322 -17.55 -3.66 9.18
N GLY A 323 -16.86 -2.88 10.02
CA GLY A 323 -16.84 -1.42 9.98
C GLY A 323 -18.05 -0.74 10.63
N LYS A 324 -18.96 -1.48 11.26
CA LYS A 324 -20.11 -0.95 12.01
C LYS A 324 -19.83 -0.99 13.51
N PHE A 325 -20.24 0.06 14.20
CA PHE A 325 -20.20 0.12 15.66
C PHE A 325 -21.14 -0.95 16.23
N VAL A 326 -20.63 -1.74 17.17
CA VAL A 326 -21.39 -2.78 17.88
C VAL A 326 -21.76 -2.27 19.27
N ALA A 327 -20.76 -1.94 20.08
CA ALA A 327 -20.93 -1.59 21.49
C ALA A 327 -19.72 -0.82 22.04
N SER A 328 -19.91 -0.16 23.18
CA SER A 328 -18.81 0.43 23.94
C SER A 328 -19.00 0.24 25.44
N PRO A 329 -18.74 -0.96 25.99
CA PRO A 329 -18.89 -1.19 27.42
C PRO A 329 -17.84 -0.42 28.23
N GLU A 330 -18.24 0.00 29.42
CA GLU A 330 -17.34 0.62 30.40
C GLU A 330 -16.35 -0.40 30.95
N VAL A 331 -15.19 0.11 31.35
CA VAL A 331 -14.12 -0.65 32.01
C VAL A 331 -14.09 -0.23 33.47
N ALA A 332 -14.12 -1.22 34.36
CA ALA A 332 -14.05 -1.01 35.80
C ALA A 332 -12.65 -0.52 36.22
N ALA A 333 -12.55 -0.02 37.46
CA ALA A 333 -11.29 0.51 37.99
C ALA A 333 -10.15 -0.52 38.06
N ASP A 334 -10.48 -1.81 38.23
CA ASP A 334 -9.54 -2.93 38.19
C ASP A 334 -9.13 -3.34 36.77
N GLY A 335 -9.66 -2.66 35.74
CA GLY A 335 -9.44 -2.92 34.33
C GLY A 335 -10.33 -4.02 33.75
N SER A 336 -11.21 -4.65 34.54
CA SER A 336 -12.15 -5.65 34.03
C SER A 336 -13.29 -5.01 33.24
N TRP A 337 -13.82 -5.71 32.24
CA TRP A 337 -14.99 -5.27 31.51
C TRP A 337 -15.83 -6.46 31.06
N SER A 338 -17.14 -6.26 30.95
CA SER A 338 -18.05 -7.27 30.44
C SER A 338 -19.28 -6.66 29.78
N TRP A 339 -19.76 -7.30 28.72
CA TRP A 339 -20.90 -6.85 27.95
C TRP A 339 -21.72 -8.03 27.45
N VAL A 340 -23.03 -7.92 27.56
CA VAL A 340 -24.01 -8.85 27.00
C VAL A 340 -24.83 -8.10 25.95
N PRO A 341 -24.88 -8.58 24.69
CA PRO A 341 -25.72 -7.98 23.66
C PRO A 341 -27.19 -8.06 24.04
N ALA A 342 -27.92 -6.94 23.87
CA ALA A 342 -29.36 -6.91 24.11
C ALA A 342 -30.18 -7.70 23.08
N LYS A 343 -29.61 -7.95 21.90
CA LYS A 343 -30.23 -8.72 20.83
C LYS A 343 -29.44 -10.01 20.59
N PRO A 344 -30.12 -11.11 20.22
CA PRO A 344 -29.43 -12.31 19.77
C PRO A 344 -28.45 -12.00 18.64
N TRP A 345 -27.29 -12.63 18.69
CA TRP A 345 -26.31 -12.51 17.62
C TRP A 345 -26.72 -13.41 16.45
N ALA A 346 -26.42 -12.99 15.22
CA ALA A 346 -26.69 -13.81 14.04
C ALA A 346 -25.85 -15.10 14.06
N THR A 347 -26.39 -16.20 13.54
CA THR A 347 -25.66 -17.46 13.39
C THR A 347 -24.60 -17.35 12.31
N GLY A 348 -23.44 -17.98 12.51
CA GLY A 348 -22.35 -18.04 11.54
C GLY A 348 -21.03 -17.52 12.08
N LYS A 349 -20.09 -17.23 11.17
CA LYS A 349 -18.74 -16.73 11.54
C LYS A 349 -18.76 -15.22 11.72
N HIS A 350 -18.14 -14.76 12.78
CA HIS A 350 -18.03 -13.36 13.17
C HIS A 350 -16.57 -12.97 13.39
N LEU A 351 -16.27 -11.69 13.15
CA LEU A 351 -14.96 -11.10 13.41
C LEU A 351 -15.16 -9.70 14.01
N VAL A 352 -15.07 -9.63 15.33
CA VAL A 352 -15.20 -8.37 16.05
C VAL A 352 -13.82 -7.77 16.30
N LYS A 353 -13.67 -6.49 15.97
CA LYS A 353 -12.47 -5.70 16.24
C LYS A 353 -12.69 -4.85 17.48
N ILE A 354 -11.77 -4.92 18.43
CA ILE A 354 -11.92 -4.31 19.74
C ILE A 354 -10.71 -3.41 20.04
N PHE A 355 -10.92 -2.23 20.61
CA PHE A 355 -9.85 -1.39 21.16
C PHE A 355 -10.30 -0.72 22.46
N ALA A 356 -9.34 -0.38 23.32
CA ALA A 356 -9.56 0.32 24.57
C ALA A 356 -9.48 1.83 24.37
N VAL A 357 -10.17 2.60 25.20
CA VAL A 357 -10.16 4.08 25.21
C VAL A 357 -9.84 4.56 26.62
N ASP A 358 -8.84 5.42 26.76
CA ASP A 358 -8.41 6.01 28.03
C ASP A 358 -9.24 7.27 28.40
N PRO A 359 -9.07 7.86 29.61
CA PRO A 359 -9.78 9.08 30.01
C PRO A 359 -9.52 10.31 29.12
N ALA A 360 -8.37 10.39 28.45
CA ALA A 360 -8.00 11.48 27.55
C ALA A 360 -8.47 11.25 26.10
N GLY A 361 -9.17 10.14 25.85
CA GLY A 361 -9.69 9.75 24.56
C GLY A 361 -8.64 9.21 23.59
N PHE A 362 -7.48 8.76 24.08
CA PHE A 362 -6.55 7.96 23.30
C PHE A 362 -7.03 6.51 23.22
N HIS A 363 -6.63 5.84 22.15
CA HIS A 363 -7.04 4.50 21.79
C HIS A 363 -5.83 3.57 21.81
N SER A 364 -6.04 2.34 22.26
CA SER A 364 -5.07 1.27 22.06
C SER A 364 -5.02 0.83 20.60
N SER A 365 -4.04 -0.01 20.26
CA SER A 365 -4.13 -0.85 19.06
C SER A 365 -5.37 -1.78 19.12
N ARG A 366 -5.86 -2.22 17.95
CA ARG A 366 -7.03 -3.11 17.85
C ARG A 366 -6.65 -4.57 18.00
N VAL A 367 -7.51 -5.35 18.66
CA VAL A 367 -7.49 -6.82 18.66
C VAL A 367 -8.62 -7.38 17.82
N GLU A 368 -8.39 -8.52 17.18
CA GLU A 368 -9.39 -9.23 16.41
C GLU A 368 -9.89 -10.46 17.18
N VAL A 369 -11.21 -10.58 17.28
CA VAL A 369 -11.91 -11.65 18.01
C VAL A 369 -12.76 -12.44 17.01
N PRO A 370 -12.19 -13.45 16.34
CA PRO A 370 -12.96 -14.38 15.52
C PRO A 370 -13.71 -15.38 16.41
N PHE A 371 -14.97 -15.65 16.09
CA PHE A 371 -15.78 -16.69 16.75
C PHE A 371 -16.92 -17.16 15.83
N THR A 372 -17.55 -18.27 16.17
CA THR A 372 -18.73 -18.79 15.46
C THR A 372 -19.93 -18.79 16.38
N VAL A 373 -21.05 -18.21 15.95
CA VAL A 373 -22.32 -18.28 16.65
C VAL A 373 -23.12 -19.46 16.13
N ALA A 374 -23.57 -20.32 17.05
CA ALA A 374 -24.47 -21.43 16.76
C ALA A 374 -25.91 -21.06 17.17
N ASP A 375 -26.90 -21.54 16.41
CA ASP A 375 -28.31 -21.30 16.71
C ASP A 375 -28.81 -22.17 17.86
N ARG A 376 -28.43 -21.79 19.08
CA ARG A 376 -28.83 -22.43 20.32
C ARG A 376 -28.86 -21.41 21.46
N PRO A 377 -29.75 -21.59 22.44
CA PRO A 377 -29.73 -20.76 23.63
C PRO A 377 -28.47 -21.01 24.48
N ALA A 378 -28.07 -20.00 25.25
CA ALA A 378 -27.07 -20.20 26.29
C ALA A 378 -27.54 -21.26 27.32
N PRO A 379 -26.60 -22.03 27.92
CA PRO A 379 -26.90 -22.88 29.06
C PRO A 379 -27.51 -22.08 30.22
N ALA A 380 -28.26 -22.75 31.11
CA ALA A 380 -28.67 -22.13 32.36
C ALA A 380 -27.42 -21.73 33.18
N GLY A 381 -27.42 -20.51 33.71
CA GLY A 381 -26.31 -19.98 34.51
C GLY A 381 -26.10 -20.73 35.82
N PRO A 382 -25.01 -20.43 36.54
CA PRO A 382 -24.70 -21.06 37.82
C PRO A 382 -25.70 -20.62 38.90
N THR A 383 -25.61 -21.23 40.09
CA THR A 383 -26.42 -20.78 41.23
C THR A 383 -25.96 -19.38 41.66
N PRO A 384 -26.85 -18.47 42.09
CA PRO A 384 -26.46 -17.16 42.61
C PRO A 384 -25.38 -17.27 43.70
N PRO A 385 -24.35 -16.39 43.68
CA PRO A 385 -23.32 -16.38 44.70
C PRO A 385 -23.91 -16.13 46.10
N VAL A 386 -23.30 -16.74 47.11
CA VAL A 386 -23.54 -16.42 48.52
C VAL A 386 -22.46 -15.46 48.97
N VAL A 387 -22.85 -14.27 49.42
CA VAL A 387 -21.93 -13.28 50.01
C VAL A 387 -21.94 -13.48 51.53
N ALA A 388 -20.82 -13.92 52.08
CA ALA A 388 -20.65 -14.13 53.51
C ALA A 388 -20.16 -12.86 54.22
N VAL A 389 -19.33 -12.07 53.54
CA VAL A 389 -18.79 -10.79 54.03
C VAL A 389 -18.86 -9.77 52.88
N PRO A 390 -19.33 -8.54 53.13
CA PRO A 390 -20.05 -8.11 54.33
C PRO A 390 -21.41 -8.83 54.45
N GLY A 391 -21.82 -9.11 55.68
CA GLY A 391 -23.14 -9.68 55.95
C GLY A 391 -24.28 -8.67 55.69
N PRO A 392 -25.52 -9.12 55.49
CA PRO A 392 -26.64 -8.23 55.21
C PRO A 392 -26.82 -7.14 56.29
N GLY A 393 -26.73 -5.88 55.90
CA GLY A 393 -26.88 -4.71 56.78
C GLY A 393 -25.69 -4.46 57.71
N GLN A 394 -24.56 -5.16 57.51
CA GLN A 394 -23.39 -5.01 58.37
C GLN A 394 -22.82 -3.59 58.30
N GLN A 395 -22.46 -3.03 59.45
CA GLN A 395 -21.68 -1.79 59.53
C GLN A 395 -20.18 -2.12 59.47
N VAL A 396 -19.47 -1.49 58.54
CA VAL A 396 -18.04 -1.73 58.27
C VAL A 396 -17.28 -0.41 58.18
N GLY A 397 -15.96 -0.47 58.33
CA GLY A 397 -15.09 0.66 58.02
C GLY A 397 -14.98 0.91 56.51
N PRO A 398 -14.24 1.95 56.08
CA PRO A 398 -14.12 2.33 54.68
C PRO A 398 -13.39 1.31 53.78
N SER A 399 -12.65 0.36 54.36
CA SER A 399 -12.01 -0.74 53.61
C SER A 399 -12.90 -1.98 53.66
N VAL A 400 -13.55 -2.29 52.54
CA VAL A 400 -14.54 -3.39 52.43
C VAL A 400 -14.06 -4.43 51.44
N ALA A 401 -13.86 -5.66 51.92
CA ALA A 401 -13.60 -6.83 51.09
C ALA A 401 -14.81 -7.77 51.08
N PHE A 402 -15.03 -8.41 49.93
CA PHE A 402 -16.14 -9.33 49.72
C PHE A 402 -15.64 -10.78 49.71
N HIS A 403 -16.31 -11.65 50.45
CA HIS A 403 -16.00 -13.07 50.47
C HIS A 403 -17.27 -13.89 50.38
N GLY A 404 -17.17 -15.06 49.74
CA GLY A 404 -18.33 -15.90 49.55
C GLY A 404 -18.06 -17.20 48.82
N THR A 405 -19.14 -17.84 48.40
CA THR A 405 -19.12 -19.04 47.54
C THR A 405 -19.95 -18.82 46.29
N ALA A 406 -19.57 -19.45 45.18
CA ALA A 406 -20.31 -19.40 43.92
C ALA A 406 -20.17 -20.75 43.17
N PRO A 407 -20.87 -21.81 43.62
CA PRO A 407 -20.78 -23.12 42.97
C PRO A 407 -21.16 -23.08 41.49
N GLY A 408 -20.30 -23.62 40.64
CA GLY A 408 -20.50 -23.67 39.18
C GLY A 408 -20.10 -22.39 38.43
N ALA A 409 -19.74 -21.32 39.14
CA ALA A 409 -19.16 -20.13 38.52
C ALA A 409 -17.63 -20.28 38.43
N VAL A 410 -17.04 -19.69 37.38
CA VAL A 410 -15.58 -19.50 37.23
C VAL A 410 -15.16 -18.06 37.52
N GLN A 411 -16.11 -17.13 37.51
CA GLN A 411 -15.93 -15.73 37.92
C GLN A 411 -17.14 -15.20 38.68
N VAL A 412 -16.91 -14.18 39.52
CA VAL A 412 -17.95 -13.38 40.16
C VAL A 412 -17.74 -11.91 39.77
N GLY A 413 -18.80 -11.27 39.28
CA GLY A 413 -18.82 -9.84 38.94
C GLY A 413 -19.58 -9.02 39.97
N PHE A 414 -19.16 -7.77 40.16
CA PHE A 414 -19.71 -6.83 41.13
C PHE A 414 -20.20 -5.56 40.44
N ARG A 415 -21.41 -5.12 40.78
CA ARG A 415 -22.00 -3.88 40.28
C ARG A 415 -22.70 -3.10 41.38
N GLU A 416 -22.67 -1.78 41.31
CA GLU A 416 -23.50 -0.92 42.16
C GLU A 416 -24.24 0.09 41.28
N ASN A 417 -25.57 0.15 41.41
CA ASN A 417 -26.43 1.02 40.58
C ASN A 417 -26.22 0.82 39.06
N GLY A 418 -25.90 -0.41 38.65
CA GLY A 418 -25.61 -0.76 37.25
C GLY A 418 -24.18 -0.44 36.79
N VAL A 419 -23.37 0.27 37.59
CA VAL A 419 -21.96 0.57 37.29
C VAL A 419 -21.08 -0.64 37.65
N PRO A 420 -20.22 -1.12 36.73
CA PRO A 420 -19.31 -2.21 37.05
C PRO A 420 -18.22 -1.76 38.03
N LEU A 421 -18.06 -2.51 39.12
CA LEU A 421 -17.03 -2.24 40.11
C LEU A 421 -15.78 -3.09 39.87
N GLY A 422 -15.95 -4.35 39.47
CA GLY A 422 -14.85 -5.26 39.20
C GLY A 422 -15.32 -6.70 39.05
N ALA A 423 -14.37 -7.61 38.94
CA ALA A 423 -14.64 -9.05 38.91
C ALA A 423 -13.49 -9.85 39.54
N VAL A 424 -13.81 -11.04 40.05
CA VAL A 424 -12.84 -11.96 40.62
C VAL A 424 -13.03 -13.38 40.10
N ALA A 425 -11.93 -14.13 40.00
CA ALA A 425 -12.00 -15.56 39.71
C ALA A 425 -12.55 -16.35 40.91
N VAL A 426 -13.29 -17.42 40.61
CA VAL A 426 -13.75 -18.39 41.61
C VAL A 426 -12.77 -19.55 41.66
N ALA A 427 -12.32 -19.92 42.85
CA ALA A 427 -11.42 -21.05 43.04
C ALA A 427 -12.14 -22.39 42.75
N PRO A 428 -11.41 -23.49 42.48
CA PRO A 428 -12.01 -24.78 42.16
C PRO A 428 -12.95 -25.36 43.25
N ASP A 429 -12.77 -24.95 44.50
CA ASP A 429 -13.64 -25.32 45.63
C ASP A 429 -14.90 -24.44 45.73
N GLY A 430 -15.09 -23.50 44.81
CA GLY A 430 -16.23 -22.59 44.74
C GLY A 430 -16.07 -21.34 45.62
N VAL A 431 -14.94 -21.16 46.31
CA VAL A 431 -14.67 -20.00 47.17
C VAL A 431 -14.13 -18.85 46.34
N TRP A 432 -14.50 -17.63 46.71
CA TRP A 432 -13.97 -16.41 46.09
C TRP A 432 -13.75 -15.32 47.15
N GLY A 433 -12.82 -14.41 46.85
CA GLY A 433 -12.52 -13.26 47.70
C GLY A 433 -12.07 -12.08 46.84
N TRP A 434 -12.79 -10.97 46.94
CA TRP A 434 -12.54 -9.77 46.16
C TRP A 434 -12.27 -8.60 47.11
N ASP A 435 -11.04 -8.07 47.05
CA ASP A 435 -10.69 -6.80 47.67
C ASP A 435 -10.54 -5.76 46.56
N PRO A 436 -11.45 -4.77 46.50
CA PRO A 436 -11.37 -3.72 45.51
C PRO A 436 -10.15 -2.81 45.66
N GLY A 437 -9.54 -2.75 46.85
CA GLY A 437 -8.36 -1.93 47.13
C GLY A 437 -8.63 -0.42 47.22
N TRP A 438 -9.88 0.04 47.06
CA TRP A 438 -10.28 1.43 47.28
C TRP A 438 -11.07 1.62 48.58
N SER A 439 -11.08 2.87 49.06
CA SER A 439 -11.90 3.30 50.18
C SER A 439 -13.33 3.55 49.72
N TRP A 440 -14.30 2.92 50.39
CA TRP A 440 -15.72 3.14 50.14
C TRP A 440 -16.20 4.45 50.80
N PRO A 441 -17.07 5.23 50.14
CA PRO A 441 -17.71 6.40 50.74
C PRO A 441 -18.53 6.03 51.98
N GLU A 442 -18.73 7.00 52.88
CA GLU A 442 -19.64 6.82 54.02
C GLU A 442 -21.10 6.73 53.55
N GLY A 443 -21.87 5.81 54.14
CA GLY A 443 -23.27 5.60 53.80
C GLY A 443 -23.63 4.15 53.48
N THR A 444 -24.86 3.94 53.01
CA THR A 444 -25.39 2.62 52.65
C THR A 444 -25.05 2.28 51.21
N HIS A 445 -24.55 1.07 51.01
CA HIS A 445 -24.17 0.50 49.72
C HIS A 445 -25.00 -0.75 49.41
N LEU A 446 -25.34 -0.93 48.14
CA LEU A 446 -26.05 -2.09 47.63
C LEU A 446 -25.30 -2.62 46.41
N VAL A 447 -24.51 -3.66 46.61
CA VAL A 447 -23.72 -4.30 45.57
C VAL A 447 -24.45 -5.53 45.05
N GLU A 448 -24.69 -5.56 43.74
CA GLU A 448 -25.19 -6.73 43.02
C GLU A 448 -24.02 -7.64 42.66
N VAL A 449 -24.10 -8.90 43.06
CA VAL A 449 -23.06 -9.92 42.90
C VAL A 449 -23.60 -11.06 42.04
N ALA A 450 -22.99 -11.31 40.88
CA ALA A 450 -23.44 -12.34 39.94
C ALA A 450 -22.30 -13.30 39.58
N GLY A 451 -22.61 -14.59 39.47
CA GLY A 451 -21.66 -15.63 39.10
C GLY A 451 -21.73 -15.90 37.60
N VAL A 452 -20.59 -16.12 36.97
CA VAL A 452 -20.46 -16.44 35.54
C VAL A 452 -19.81 -17.80 35.39
N ASP A 453 -20.41 -18.70 34.61
CA ASP A 453 -19.85 -20.04 34.34
C ASP A 453 -18.81 -20.03 33.20
N ALA A 454 -18.24 -21.20 32.90
CA ALA A 454 -17.24 -21.36 31.83
C ALA A 454 -17.78 -21.09 30.41
N HIS A 455 -19.10 -21.06 30.23
CA HIS A 455 -19.77 -20.79 28.95
C HIS A 455 -20.21 -19.31 28.83
N GLY A 456 -19.95 -18.50 29.86
CA GLY A 456 -20.32 -17.08 29.91
C GLY A 456 -21.74 -16.81 30.39
N ALA A 457 -22.47 -17.83 30.84
CA ALA A 457 -23.82 -17.70 31.38
C ALA A 457 -23.77 -17.13 32.81
N GLU A 458 -24.61 -16.13 33.07
CA GLU A 458 -24.67 -15.41 34.35
C GLU A 458 -25.84 -15.93 35.21
N SER A 459 -25.63 -15.96 36.52
CA SER A 459 -26.68 -16.27 37.49
C SER A 459 -27.60 -15.07 37.75
N ALA A 460 -28.71 -15.28 38.46
CA ALA A 460 -29.45 -14.16 39.03
C ALA A 460 -28.56 -13.43 40.07
N PRO A 461 -28.62 -12.08 40.14
CA PRO A 461 -27.78 -11.32 41.07
C PRO A 461 -28.19 -11.58 42.52
N ALA A 462 -27.20 -11.70 43.39
CA ALA A 462 -27.34 -11.67 44.84
C ALA A 462 -27.04 -10.25 45.35
N ALA A 463 -27.84 -9.77 46.31
CA ALA A 463 -27.64 -8.45 46.90
C ALA A 463 -26.73 -8.51 48.13
N ALA A 464 -25.67 -7.71 48.13
CA ALA A 464 -24.82 -7.44 49.29
C ALA A 464 -25.06 -6.00 49.78
N ALA A 465 -25.84 -5.87 50.85
CA ALA A 465 -26.14 -4.57 51.46
C ALA A 465 -25.28 -4.36 52.71
N PHE A 466 -24.61 -3.23 52.83
CA PHE A 466 -23.79 -2.86 54.00
C PHE A 466 -23.78 -1.34 54.20
N THR A 467 -23.31 -0.88 55.37
CA THR A 467 -23.17 0.56 55.66
C THR A 467 -21.74 0.86 56.10
N VAL A 468 -21.11 1.81 55.43
CA VAL A 468 -19.78 2.30 55.78
C VAL A 468 -19.92 3.43 56.78
N LEU A 469 -19.16 3.36 57.88
CA LEU A 469 -19.08 4.41 58.90
C LEU A 469 -17.62 4.85 59.09
N HIS A 470 -17.37 6.16 59.09
CA HIS A 470 -16.12 6.69 59.62
C HIS A 470 -16.19 6.71 61.15
N GLN A 471 -15.42 5.88 61.85
CA GLN A 471 -15.24 6.07 63.28
C GLN A 471 -14.42 7.34 63.52
N ALA A 472 -15.06 8.39 64.02
CA ALA A 472 -14.35 9.49 64.65
C ALA A 472 -13.71 8.99 65.95
N VAL A 473 -12.38 9.05 66.05
CA VAL A 473 -11.69 8.86 67.34
C VAL A 473 -12.18 9.97 68.28
N PRO A 474 -12.76 9.67 69.46
CA PRO A 474 -13.10 10.71 70.40
C PRO A 474 -11.83 11.40 70.89
N VAL A 475 -11.73 12.72 70.71
CA VAL A 475 -10.67 13.52 71.33
C VAL A 475 -10.91 13.53 72.84
N GLY A 476 -10.16 12.71 73.59
CA GLY A 476 -10.05 12.92 75.04
C GLY A 476 -9.69 11.69 75.85
N HIS A 477 -8.40 11.47 76.10
CA HIS A 477 -7.88 11.18 77.45
C HIS A 477 -6.34 11.32 77.46
N LEU A 478 -5.86 12.40 78.07
CA LEU A 478 -4.47 12.51 78.53
C LEU A 478 -4.38 11.89 79.94
N PRO A 479 -3.49 10.93 80.21
CA PRO A 479 -3.06 10.63 81.58
C PRO A 479 -1.90 11.56 82.00
N PRO A 480 -1.69 11.75 83.31
CA PRO A 480 -1.07 12.94 83.87
C PRO A 480 0.46 12.95 83.71
N ARG A 481 1.01 14.16 83.64
CA ARG A 481 2.43 14.40 83.87
C ARG A 481 2.77 13.98 85.29
N TYR A 482 3.70 13.04 85.44
CA TYR A 482 4.94 13.20 86.22
C TYR A 482 6.00 12.26 85.67
#